data_AF-A0A661WX52-F1
#
_entry.id   AF-A0A661WX52-F1
#
_cell.length_a   1.000
_cell.length_b   1.000
_cell.length_c   1.000
_cell.angle_alpha   90.00
_cell.angle_beta   90.00
_cell.angle_gamma   90.00
#
_symmetry.space_group_name_H-M   'P 1'
#
loop_
_entity.id
_entity.type
_entity.pdbx_description
1 polymer ?
#
loop_
_entity_poly.entity_id
_entity_poly.type
_entity_poly.pdbx_seq_one_letter_code
_entity_poly.pdbx_strand_id
1 'polypeptide(L)' 'MIVKNEAEFIEDCLKSVQPVADQIVVVDTGSTDRTVEIAKQYRAEVHTFEWVNDFSAARNASI' A
#
# COMPACT_ATOMS: atom_id res chain seq x y z
N MET A 1 0.85 -0.58 -5.40
CA MET A 1 -0.20 0.36 -4.94
C MET A 1 0.45 1.39 -4.04
N ILE A 2 0.08 2.67 -4.11
CA ILE A 2 0.58 3.72 -3.20
C ILE A 2 -0.54 4.06 -2.23
N VAL A 3 -0.27 4.11 -0.93
CA VAL A 3 -1.32 4.29 0.11
C VAL A 3 -0.91 5.28 1.19
N LYS A 4 -1.91 5.84 1.87
CA LYS A 4 -1.76 6.63 3.11
C LYS A 4 -3.08 6.67 3.88
N ASN A 5 -3.11 6.14 5.09
CA ASN A 5 -4.27 6.16 5.97
C ASN A 5 -5.56 5.59 5.32
N GLU A 6 -5.44 4.42 4.71
CA GLU A 6 -6.52 3.70 4.00
C GLU A 6 -7.03 2.49 4.81
N ALA A 7 -6.92 2.49 6.14
CA ALA A 7 -7.32 1.33 6.96
C ALA A 7 -8.80 0.95 6.81
N GLU A 8 -9.65 1.88 6.38
CA GLU A 8 -11.07 1.64 6.11
C GLU A 8 -11.32 0.82 4.83
N PHE A 9 -10.48 0.98 3.80
CA PHE A 9 -10.76 0.44 2.46
C PHE A 9 -9.70 -0.53 1.92
N ILE A 10 -8.48 -0.48 2.46
CA ILE A 10 -7.37 -1.27 1.93
C ILE A 10 -7.64 -2.77 2.00
N GLU A 11 -8.40 -3.22 3.01
CA GLU A 11 -8.79 -4.63 3.16
C GLU A 11 -9.60 -5.13 1.96
N ASP A 12 -10.67 -4.42 1.61
CA ASP A 12 -11.53 -4.78 0.49
C ASP A 12 -10.78 -4.71 -0.85
N CYS A 13 -9.90 -3.72 -1.00
CA CYS A 13 -9.06 -3.60 -2.18
C CYS A 13 -8.13 -4.81 -2.34
N LEU A 14 -7.39 -5.18 -1.28
CA LEU A 14 -6.48 -6.32 -1.27
C LEU A 14 -7.20 -7.63 -1.52
N LYS A 15 -8.35 -7.83 -0.87
CA LYS A 15 -9.20 -9.00 -1.06
C LYS A 15 -9.71 -9.13 -2.49
N SER A 16 -10.01 -8.02 -3.16
CA SER A 16 -10.49 -8.03 -4.56
C SER A 16 -9.42 -8.47 -5.55
N VAL A 17 -8.14 -8.14 -5.31
CA VAL A 17 -7.03 -8.43 -6.23
C VAL A 17 -6.29 -9.72 -5.90
N GLN A 18 -6.38 -10.20 -4.64
CA GLN A 18 -5.71 -11.41 -4.18
C GLN A 18 -5.94 -12.66 -5.07
N PRO A 19 -7.13 -12.91 -5.65
CA PRO A 19 -7.34 -14.10 -6.48
C PRO A 19 -6.62 -14.07 -7.84
N VAL A 20 -6.17 -12.89 -8.28
CA VAL A 20 -5.64 -12.69 -9.65
C VAL A 20 -4.20 -12.16 -9.68
N ALA A 21 -3.68 -11.68 -8.56
CA ALA A 21 -2.33 -11.15 -8.45
C ALA A 21 -1.36 -12.19 -7.89
N ASP A 22 -0.27 -12.49 -8.61
CA ASP A 22 0.81 -13.34 -8.12
C ASP A 22 1.60 -12.67 -6.97
N GLN A 23 1.70 -11.35 -7.01
CA GLN A 23 2.38 -10.52 -6.00
C GLN A 23 1.60 -9.23 -5.79
N ILE A 24 1.54 -8.78 -4.53
CA ILE A 24 0.96 -7.49 -4.16
C ILE A 24 2.06 -6.64 -3.54
N VAL A 25 2.36 -5.50 -4.17
CA VAL A 25 3.32 -4.51 -3.65
C VAL A 25 2.57 -3.26 -3.20
N VAL A 26 2.81 -2.82 -1.97
CA VAL A 26 2.24 -1.62 -1.35
C VAL A 26 3.38 -0.67 -0.98
N VAL A 27 3.30 0.57 -1.45
CA VAL A 27 4.18 1.67 -1.07
C VAL A 27 3.40 2.60 -0.16
N ASP A 28 3.71 2.54 1.13
CA ASP A 28 3.11 3.39 2.15
C ASP A 28 3.83 4.74 2.23
N THR A 29 3.05 5.83 2.20
CA THR A 29 3.60 7.20 2.22
C THR A 29 3.55 7.87 3.60
N GLY A 30 3.60 7.06 4.66
CA GLY A 30 3.54 7.51 6.05
C GLY A 30 2.13 7.40 6.63
N SER A 31 1.53 6.21 6.57
CA SER A 31 0.30 5.92 7.30
C SER A 31 0.57 5.94 8.81
N THR A 32 -0.37 6.51 9.56
CA THR A 32 -0.39 6.56 11.03
C THR A 32 -1.51 5.71 11.63
N ASP A 33 -2.33 5.10 10.78
CA ASP A 33 -3.39 4.17 11.16
C ASP A 33 -2.96 2.70 10.93
N ARG A 34 -3.94 1.79 10.86
CA ARG A 34 -3.68 0.35 10.69
C ARG A 34 -3.45 -0.09 9.24
N THR A 35 -3.30 0.83 8.28
CA THR A 35 -3.16 0.51 6.84
C THR A 35 -2.04 -0.51 6.59
N VAL A 36 -0.85 -0.25 7.15
CA VAL A 36 0.33 -1.13 6.97
C VAL A 36 0.13 -2.48 7.64
N GLU A 37 -0.55 -2.52 8.79
CA GLU A 37 -0.86 -3.76 9.49
C GLU A 37 -1.76 -4.65 8.64
N ILE A 38 -2.84 -4.08 8.10
CA ILE A 38 -3.79 -4.79 7.23
C ILE A 38 -3.08 -5.28 5.97
N ALA A 39 -2.29 -4.43 5.29
CA ALA A 39 -1.54 -4.84 4.09
C ALA A 39 -0.65 -6.07 4.33
N LYS A 40 0.06 -6.11 5.46
CA LYS A 40 0.91 -7.25 5.84
C LYS A 40 0.12 -8.54 6.08
N GLN A 41 -1.12 -8.46 6.59
CA GLN A 41 -1.98 -9.65 6.79
C GLN A 41 -2.34 -10.32 5.46
N TYR A 42 -2.44 -9.55 4.38
CA TYR A 42 -2.72 -10.05 3.03
C TYR A 42 -1.45 -10.49 2.26
N ARG A 43 -0.32 -10.64 2.97
CA ARG A 43 1.00 -10.99 2.39
C ARG A 43 1.48 -10.00 1.32
N ALA A 44 1.02 -8.74 1.40
CA ALA A 44 1.57 -7.69 0.57
C ALA A 44 3.02 -7.38 0.98
N GLU A 45 3.88 -7.14 0.01
CA GLU A 45 5.20 -6.56 0.21
C GLU A 45 5.03 -5.06 0.45
N VAL A 46 5.35 -4.60 1.66
CA VAL A 46 5.14 -3.21 2.06
C VAL A 46 6.48 -2.47 2.10
N HIS A 47 6.62 -1.45 1.26
CA HIS A 47 7.71 -0.48 1.30
C HIS A 47 7.22 0.83 1.88
N THR A 48 8.08 1.52 2.62
CA THR A 48 7.79 2.87 3.11
C THR A 48 8.52 3.89 2.25
N PHE A 49 7.82 4.92 1.82
CA PHE A 49 8.35 6.06 1.11
C PHE A 49 7.96 7.33 1.85
N GLU A 50 8.93 8.14 2.28
CA GLU A 50 8.61 9.40 2.95
C GLU A 50 7.91 10.35 1.96
N TRP A 51 6.75 10.88 2.34
CA TRP A 51 6.01 11.80 1.49
C TRP A 51 6.76 13.13 1.34
N VAL A 52 7.20 13.45 0.13
CA VAL A 52 7.97 14.66 -0.21
C VAL A 52 7.16 15.72 -0.97
N ASN A 53 5.82 15.71 -0.86
CA ASN A 53 4.91 16.57 -1.64
C ASN A 53 5.03 16.39 -3.17
N ASP A 54 5.46 15.21 -3.60
CA ASP A 54 5.57 14.83 -5.01
C ASP A 54 4.98 13.43 -5.23
N PHE A 55 3.81 13.39 -5.88
CA PHE A 55 3.15 12.14 -6.23
C PHE A 55 3.96 11.33 -7.25
N SER A 56 4.61 11.99 -8.21
CA SER A 56 5.44 11.34 -9.22
C SER A 56 6.64 10.65 -8.56
N ALA A 57 7.23 11.25 -7.52
CA ALA A 57 8.30 10.61 -6.75
C ALA A 57 7.82 9.31 -6.06
N ALA A 58 6.68 9.35 -5.37
CA ALA A 58 6.10 8.15 -4.76
C ALA A 58 5.72 7.09 -5.80
N ARG A 59 5.23 7.52 -6.97
CA ARG A 59 4.90 6.62 -8.09
C ARG A 59 6.14 5.93 -8.65
N ASN A 60 7.24 6.67 -8.79
CA ASN A 60 8.50 6.14 -9.27
C ASN A 60 9.18 5.19 -8.27
N ALA A 61 8.84 5.28 -6.98
CA ALA A 61 9.25 4.29 -5.98
C ALA A 61 8.37 3.03 -5.97
N SER A 62 7.23 3.03 -6.69
CA SER A 62 6.23 1.95 -6.73
C SER A 62 6.30 1.08 -7.99
N ILE A 63 7.46 1.04 -8.66
CA ILE A 63 7.71 0.33 -9.92
C ILE A 63 8.33 -1.04 -9.64
#